data_AF-A0A7D5MD65-F1
#
_entry.id   AF-A0A7D5MD65-F1
#
_cell.length_a   1.000
_cell.length_b   1.000
_cell.length_c   1.000
_cell.angle_alpha   90.00
_cell.angle_beta   90.00
_cell.angle_gamma   90.00
#
_symmetry.space_group_name_H-M   'P 1'
#
loop_
_entity.id
_entity.type
_entity.pdbx_description
1 polymer ?
#
loop_
_entity_poly.entity_id
_entity_poly.type
_entity_poly.pdbx_seq_one_letter_code
_entity_poly.pdbx_strand_id
1 'polypeptide(L)'
;MDLKKFIEDQSLTNFPVGFGGCRAINSFFDSCDYDITIFDNKSETEKIISYDNNFIKIHHGSLNETNSNILVKYDGMQIIHDESWELRMFLSKIKEKRSILYKDNAKNCLFNSLFCCEKTKEGINTSNVFSSCWQICASYFLADAIYSLNLSAPNPTHMLDMMRKFKKNQINEHISTVTQTVGIERATLPLLDRMIKSTIGFSDKVEQNNHSKIIQQKSDYFIKNSMLSDCYFYLGYINRDNFEKIKDKIDHQPDLIHILRVAFDIEADSNLLEQQAKLIQKSCNTVLSLVSGA
;
A
#
# COMPACT_ATOMS: atom_id res chain seq x y z
N MET A 1 -13.66 -18.11 -10.64
CA MET A 1 -14.59 -17.70 -9.59
C MET A 1 -15.74 -16.94 -10.23
N ASP A 2 -16.97 -17.26 -9.87
CA ASP A 2 -18.16 -16.54 -10.35
C ASP A 2 -18.50 -15.39 -9.37
N LEU A 3 -18.10 -14.17 -9.75
CA LEU A 3 -18.31 -12.98 -8.90
C LEU A 3 -19.79 -12.62 -8.76
N LYS A 4 -20.64 -12.92 -9.75
CA LYS A 4 -22.07 -12.60 -9.66
C LYS A 4 -22.74 -13.51 -8.64
N LYS A 5 -22.48 -14.81 -8.76
CA LYS A 5 -22.94 -15.80 -7.79
C LYS A 5 -22.50 -15.47 -6.37
N PHE A 6 -21.24 -15.06 -6.19
CA PHE A 6 -20.74 -14.63 -4.88
C PHE A 6 -21.56 -13.47 -4.29
N ILE A 7 -21.86 -12.43 -5.08
CA ILE A 7 -22.67 -11.27 -4.62
C ILE A 7 -24.11 -11.68 -4.27
N GLU A 8 -24.70 -12.59 -5.03
CA GLU A 8 -26.02 -13.17 -4.73
C GLU A 8 -26.00 -13.98 -3.43
N ASP A 9 -25.04 -14.91 -3.28
CA ASP A 9 -24.87 -15.75 -2.09
C ASP A 9 -24.66 -14.93 -0.80
N GLN A 10 -24.00 -13.78 -0.91
CA GLN A 10 -23.76 -12.85 0.21
C GLN A 10 -24.89 -11.82 0.41
N SER A 11 -25.96 -11.87 -0.38
CA SER A 11 -27.07 -10.89 -0.32
C SER A 11 -26.61 -9.43 -0.48
N LEU A 12 -25.62 -9.21 -1.34
CA LEU A 12 -24.99 -7.89 -1.58
C LEU A 12 -25.61 -7.13 -2.75
N THR A 13 -26.69 -7.64 -3.34
CA THR A 13 -27.38 -7.06 -4.50
C THR A 13 -28.20 -5.81 -4.19
N ASN A 14 -28.25 -5.36 -2.92
CA ASN A 14 -28.98 -4.13 -2.55
C ASN A 14 -28.16 -2.85 -2.80
N PHE A 15 -26.89 -2.98 -3.18
CA PHE A 15 -25.96 -1.86 -3.36
C PHE A 15 -25.19 -2.03 -4.66
N PRO A 16 -24.69 -0.94 -5.29
CA PRO A 16 -23.73 -1.06 -6.35
C PRO A 16 -22.46 -1.76 -5.85
N VAL A 17 -21.94 -2.68 -6.65
CA VAL A 17 -20.76 -3.49 -6.32
C VAL A 17 -19.76 -3.43 -7.45
N GLY A 18 -18.54 -3.03 -7.10
CA GLY A 18 -17.39 -3.00 -7.99
C GLY A 18 -16.34 -4.06 -7.66
N PHE A 19 -15.64 -4.49 -8.70
CA PHE A 19 -14.48 -5.38 -8.65
C PHE A 19 -13.22 -4.60 -9.02
N GLY A 20 -12.31 -4.45 -8.06
CA GLY A 20 -11.09 -3.66 -8.21
C GLY A 20 -9.81 -4.50 -8.18
N GLY A 21 -8.71 -3.81 -7.89
CA GLY A 21 -7.41 -4.43 -7.72
C GLY A 21 -6.81 -4.99 -9.02
N CYS A 22 -5.73 -5.76 -8.85
CA CYS A 22 -4.93 -6.28 -9.97
C CYS A 22 -5.69 -7.26 -10.88
N ARG A 23 -6.66 -7.99 -10.32
CA ARG A 23 -7.49 -8.95 -11.07
C ARG A 23 -8.47 -8.26 -12.01
N ALA A 24 -9.00 -7.09 -11.65
CA ALA A 24 -9.90 -6.31 -12.51
C ALA A 24 -9.25 -5.81 -13.80
N ILE A 25 -7.92 -5.68 -13.81
CA ILE A 25 -7.14 -5.21 -14.97
C ILE A 25 -6.30 -6.32 -15.62
N ASN A 26 -6.55 -7.60 -15.29
CA ASN A 26 -5.82 -8.76 -15.81
C ASN A 26 -4.29 -8.69 -15.63
N SER A 27 -3.83 -8.09 -14.53
CA SER A 27 -2.41 -7.95 -14.20
C SER A 27 -2.11 -8.48 -12.79
N PHE A 28 -2.40 -9.77 -12.55
CA PHE A 28 -2.36 -10.39 -11.23
C PHE A 28 -1.42 -11.61 -11.18
N PHE A 29 -0.98 -11.95 -9.97
CA PHE A 29 -0.35 -13.24 -9.66
C PHE A 29 -1.39 -14.22 -9.13
N ASP A 30 -1.11 -15.53 -9.19
CA ASP A 30 -2.00 -16.55 -8.65
C ASP A 30 -2.26 -16.39 -7.15
N SER A 31 -1.34 -15.74 -6.43
CA SER A 31 -1.47 -15.41 -5.01
C SER A 31 -2.37 -14.21 -4.70
N CYS A 32 -2.84 -13.47 -5.71
CA CYS A 32 -3.65 -12.28 -5.49
C CYS A 32 -5.07 -12.64 -5.08
N ASP A 33 -5.58 -11.94 -4.08
CA ASP A 33 -6.97 -11.96 -3.65
C ASP A 33 -7.88 -11.19 -4.63
N TYR A 34 -9.19 -11.33 -4.43
CA TYR A 34 -10.21 -10.58 -5.17
C TYR A 34 -10.66 -9.38 -4.33
N ASP A 35 -10.47 -8.17 -4.86
CA ASP A 35 -10.89 -6.92 -4.22
C ASP A 35 -12.30 -6.53 -4.66
N ILE A 36 -13.26 -6.55 -3.73
CA ILE A 36 -14.65 -6.16 -3.98
C ILE A 36 -14.99 -4.94 -3.13
N THR A 37 -15.58 -3.92 -3.74
CA THR A 37 -16.09 -2.73 -3.04
C THR A 37 -17.60 -2.69 -3.13
N ILE A 38 -18.26 -2.63 -1.97
CA ILE A 38 -19.70 -2.41 -1.84
C ILE A 38 -19.93 -0.92 -1.58
N PHE A 39 -20.71 -0.26 -2.43
CA PHE A 39 -20.99 1.17 -2.29
C PHE A 39 -22.20 1.43 -1.40
N ASP A 40 -22.05 1.12 -0.10
CA ASP A 40 -23.11 1.19 0.93
C ASP A 40 -22.93 2.34 1.93
N ASN A 41 -21.94 3.22 1.71
CA ASN A 41 -21.58 4.37 2.57
C ASN A 41 -21.17 4.00 4.00
N LYS A 42 -20.82 2.74 4.27
CA LYS A 42 -20.35 2.35 5.59
C LYS A 42 -18.87 2.67 5.77
N SER A 43 -18.50 3.01 7.00
CA SER A 43 -17.12 3.19 7.44
C SER A 43 -16.57 1.93 8.14
N GLU A 44 -17.07 0.75 7.77
CA GLU A 44 -16.62 -0.53 8.32
C GLU A 44 -15.20 -0.86 7.83
N THR A 45 -14.41 -1.51 8.68
CA THR A 45 -13.11 -2.05 8.30
C THR A 45 -13.26 -3.15 7.25
N GLU A 46 -12.26 -3.27 6.38
CA GLU A 46 -12.23 -4.32 5.35
C GLU A 46 -12.37 -5.72 5.97
N LYS A 47 -13.15 -6.58 5.30
CA LYS A 47 -13.39 -7.97 5.71
C LYS A 47 -12.71 -8.91 4.74
N ILE A 48 -12.08 -9.96 5.26
CA ILE A 48 -11.50 -11.02 4.42
C ILE A 48 -12.24 -12.31 4.67
N ILE A 49 -12.74 -12.88 3.59
CA ILE A 49 -13.46 -14.16 3.59
C ILE A 49 -12.86 -15.11 2.57
N SER A 50 -13.11 -16.40 2.76
CA SER A 50 -12.76 -17.42 1.78
C SER A 50 -14.00 -17.85 1.01
N TYR A 51 -13.88 -17.95 -0.32
CA TYR A 51 -14.93 -18.41 -1.22
C TYR A 51 -14.29 -19.15 -2.40
N ASP A 52 -14.77 -20.35 -2.74
CA ASP A 52 -14.22 -21.19 -3.81
C ASP A 52 -12.69 -21.32 -3.78
N ASN A 53 -12.09 -21.56 -2.60
CA ASN A 53 -10.65 -21.63 -2.36
C ASN A 53 -9.86 -20.35 -2.70
N ASN A 54 -10.53 -19.21 -2.85
CA ASN A 54 -9.92 -17.90 -3.04
C ASN A 54 -10.17 -17.03 -1.80
N PHE A 55 -9.32 -16.02 -1.59
CA PHE A 55 -9.61 -14.95 -0.66
C PHE A 55 -10.29 -13.79 -1.38
N ILE A 56 -11.33 -13.27 -0.74
CA ILE A 56 -12.04 -12.06 -1.16
C ILE A 56 -11.85 -11.04 -0.06
N LYS A 57 -11.32 -9.87 -0.44
CA LYS A 57 -11.26 -8.69 0.41
C LYS A 57 -12.44 -7.78 0.06
N ILE A 58 -13.31 -7.56 1.05
CA ILE A 58 -14.50 -6.74 0.93
C ILE A 58 -14.23 -5.38 1.56
N HIS A 59 -14.42 -4.34 0.77
CA HIS A 59 -14.31 -2.94 1.13
C HIS A 59 -15.70 -2.29 1.14
N HIS A 60 -15.86 -1.26 1.96
CA HIS A 60 -17.04 -0.41 1.98
C HIS A 60 -16.69 0.96 1.40
N GLY A 61 -17.48 1.42 0.43
CA GLY A 61 -17.24 2.62 -0.34
C GLY A 61 -18.43 3.56 -0.37
N SER A 62 -18.19 4.79 -0.83
CA SER A 62 -19.21 5.81 -1.02
C SER A 62 -19.16 6.34 -2.44
N LEU A 63 -20.32 6.48 -3.08
CA LEU A 63 -20.45 7.17 -4.38
C LEU A 63 -20.27 8.70 -4.26
N ASN A 64 -20.22 9.21 -3.04
CA ASN A 64 -19.93 10.61 -2.72
C ASN A 64 -18.46 10.83 -2.33
N GLU A 65 -17.58 9.84 -2.56
CA GLU A 65 -16.16 9.97 -2.27
C GLU A 65 -15.51 11.12 -3.05
N THR A 66 -14.65 11.87 -2.37
CA THR A 66 -13.94 13.04 -2.92
C THR A 66 -12.42 12.96 -2.72
N ASN A 67 -11.95 12.09 -1.82
CA ASN A 67 -10.55 11.90 -1.53
C ASN A 67 -9.84 11.21 -2.70
N SER A 68 -8.91 11.90 -3.33
CA SER A 68 -8.12 11.38 -4.44
C SER A 68 -7.39 10.08 -4.10
N ASN A 69 -6.95 9.92 -2.84
CA ASN A 69 -6.25 8.71 -2.39
C ASN A 69 -7.14 7.45 -2.43
N ILE A 70 -8.46 7.63 -2.31
CA ILE A 70 -9.44 6.55 -2.42
C ILE A 70 -9.90 6.41 -3.87
N LEU A 71 -10.20 7.53 -4.53
CA LEU A 71 -10.70 7.53 -5.91
C LEU A 71 -9.75 6.87 -6.91
N VAL A 72 -8.43 7.01 -6.74
CA VAL A 72 -7.45 6.32 -7.61
C VAL A 72 -7.54 4.79 -7.50
N LYS A 73 -8.01 4.25 -6.37
CA LYS A 73 -8.20 2.79 -6.19
C LYS A 73 -9.44 2.27 -6.94
N TYR A 74 -10.36 3.15 -7.30
CA TYR A 74 -11.53 2.81 -8.11
C TYR A 74 -11.28 2.94 -9.62
N ASP A 75 -10.15 3.52 -10.03
CA ASP A 75 -9.76 3.58 -11.45
C ASP A 75 -9.57 2.16 -12.01
N GLY A 76 -10.17 1.87 -13.16
CA GLY A 76 -10.14 0.54 -13.78
C GLY A 76 -11.02 -0.52 -13.11
N MET A 77 -11.83 -0.15 -12.10
CA MET A 77 -12.80 -1.03 -11.47
C MET A 77 -13.85 -1.54 -12.48
N GLN A 78 -14.13 -2.83 -12.44
CA GLN A 78 -15.22 -3.45 -13.20
C GLN A 78 -16.51 -3.45 -12.38
N ILE A 79 -17.66 -3.34 -13.03
CA ILE A 79 -18.97 -3.38 -12.35
C ILE A 79 -19.45 -4.83 -12.28
N ILE A 80 -19.73 -5.32 -11.07
CA ILE A 80 -20.41 -6.62 -10.86
C ILE A 80 -21.92 -6.41 -10.84
N HIS A 81 -22.39 -5.40 -10.09
CA HIS A 81 -23.81 -5.08 -9.89
C HIS A 81 -24.01 -3.56 -9.81
N ASP A 82 -24.98 -3.01 -10.55
CA ASP A 82 -25.29 -1.56 -10.61
C ASP A 82 -26.63 -1.31 -11.32
N GLU A 83 -27.75 -1.59 -10.65
CA GLU A 83 -29.08 -1.47 -11.26
C GLU A 83 -29.43 -0.04 -11.70
N SER A 84 -29.11 0.95 -10.85
CA SER A 84 -29.43 2.36 -11.07
C SER A 84 -28.40 3.12 -11.91
N TRP A 85 -27.33 2.45 -12.38
CA TRP A 85 -26.23 3.01 -13.18
C TRP A 85 -25.39 4.08 -12.45
N GLU A 86 -25.57 4.23 -11.14
CA GLU A 86 -24.90 5.25 -10.35
C GLU A 86 -23.40 4.97 -10.26
N LEU A 87 -23.00 3.70 -10.10
CA LEU A 87 -21.59 3.32 -10.07
C LEU A 87 -20.95 3.53 -11.44
N ARG A 88 -21.63 3.21 -12.53
CA ARG A 88 -21.16 3.49 -13.90
C ARG A 88 -20.92 4.99 -14.11
N MET A 89 -21.86 5.84 -13.72
CA MET A 89 -21.71 7.29 -13.82
C MET A 89 -20.54 7.79 -12.96
N PHE A 90 -20.40 7.27 -11.75
CA PHE A 90 -19.32 7.61 -10.84
C PHE A 90 -17.93 7.23 -11.41
N LEU A 91 -17.77 6.00 -11.91
CA LEU A 91 -16.53 5.54 -12.53
C LEU A 91 -16.18 6.33 -13.81
N SER A 92 -17.17 6.78 -14.58
CA SER A 92 -16.94 7.67 -15.74
C SER A 92 -16.30 8.99 -15.32
N LYS A 93 -16.78 9.60 -14.22
CA LYS A 93 -16.19 10.85 -13.69
C LYS A 93 -14.76 10.65 -13.21
N ILE A 94 -14.45 9.50 -12.60
CA ILE A 94 -13.07 9.14 -12.21
C ILE A 94 -12.18 9.05 -13.44
N LYS A 95 -12.64 8.35 -14.48
CA LYS A 95 -11.90 8.20 -15.75
C LYS A 95 -11.62 9.55 -16.43
N GLU A 96 -12.59 10.46 -16.45
CA GLU A 96 -12.43 11.81 -17.00
C GLU A 96 -11.40 12.64 -16.21
N LYS A 97 -11.39 12.51 -14.89
CA LYS A 97 -10.48 13.25 -14.00
C LYS A 97 -9.19 12.51 -13.67
N ARG A 98 -8.94 11.37 -14.31
CA ARG A 98 -7.88 10.40 -13.97
C ARG A 98 -6.54 11.07 -13.71
N SER A 99 -6.02 11.83 -14.68
CA SER A 99 -4.70 12.47 -14.53
C SER A 99 -4.60 13.44 -13.36
N ILE A 100 -5.68 14.16 -13.05
CA ILE A 100 -5.72 15.11 -11.94
C ILE A 100 -5.74 14.36 -10.61
N LEU A 101 -6.59 13.32 -10.49
CA LEU A 101 -6.69 12.49 -9.29
C LEU A 101 -5.36 11.83 -8.93
N TYR A 102 -4.65 11.27 -9.92
CA TYR A 102 -3.33 10.68 -9.69
C TYR A 102 -2.26 11.72 -9.32
N LYS A 103 -2.29 12.92 -9.93
CA LYS A 103 -1.39 14.02 -9.56
C LYS A 103 -1.65 14.49 -8.12
N ASP A 104 -2.90 14.60 -7.71
CA ASP A 104 -3.29 14.99 -6.35
C ASP A 104 -2.92 13.91 -5.33
N ASN A 105 -3.20 12.64 -5.62
CA ASN A 105 -2.75 11.52 -4.78
C ASN A 105 -1.22 11.51 -4.62
N ALA A 106 -0.47 11.75 -5.71
CA ALA A 106 0.98 11.81 -5.65
C ALA A 106 1.48 12.94 -4.73
N LYS A 107 0.87 14.13 -4.79
CA LYS A 107 1.20 15.24 -3.88
C LYS A 107 0.93 14.88 -2.42
N ASN A 108 -0.22 14.26 -2.13
CA ASN A 108 -0.54 13.79 -0.78
C ASN A 108 0.50 12.79 -0.27
N CYS A 109 0.91 11.84 -1.11
CA CYS A 109 1.96 10.88 -0.78
C CYS A 109 3.31 11.57 -0.52
N LEU A 110 3.69 12.57 -1.31
CA LEU A 110 4.92 13.36 -1.09
C LEU A 110 4.87 14.12 0.24
N PHE A 111 3.73 14.71 0.61
CA PHE A 111 3.57 15.37 1.90
C PHE A 111 3.67 14.38 3.08
N ASN A 112 3.03 13.21 2.96
CA ASN A 112 3.15 12.16 3.97
C ASN A 112 4.59 11.65 4.11
N SER A 113 5.31 11.52 2.99
CA SER A 113 6.73 11.15 3.00
C SER A 113 7.58 12.21 3.72
N LEU A 114 7.37 13.50 3.43
CA LEU A 114 8.07 14.59 4.09
C LEU A 114 7.75 14.64 5.59
N PHE A 115 6.50 14.48 5.97
CA PHE A 115 6.08 14.38 7.37
C PHE A 115 6.83 13.25 8.10
N CYS A 116 6.91 12.07 7.48
CA CYS A 116 7.65 10.94 8.03
C CYS A 116 9.16 11.22 8.16
N CYS A 117 9.77 11.93 7.20
CA CYS A 117 11.17 12.38 7.30
C CYS A 117 11.38 13.32 8.50
N GLU A 118 10.47 14.26 8.74
CA GLU A 118 10.58 15.15 9.90
C GLU A 118 10.39 14.38 11.22
N LYS A 119 9.43 13.44 11.28
CA LYS A 119 9.27 12.53 12.42
C LYS A 119 10.50 11.68 12.69
N THR A 120 11.19 11.23 11.64
CA THR A 120 12.46 10.51 11.77
C THR A 120 13.51 11.37 12.45
N LYS A 121 13.70 12.62 12.01
CA LYS A 121 14.72 13.52 12.57
C LYS A 121 14.40 13.94 13.99
N GLU A 122 13.13 14.28 14.27
CA GLU A 122 12.64 14.55 15.62
C GLU A 122 12.91 13.35 16.53
N GLY A 123 12.60 12.15 16.04
CA GLY A 123 12.83 10.90 16.75
C GLY A 123 14.30 10.63 17.05
N ILE A 124 15.22 10.92 16.11
CA ILE A 124 16.66 10.81 16.35
C ILE A 124 17.08 11.72 17.51
N ASN A 125 16.64 12.98 17.50
CA ASN A 125 16.99 13.96 18.54
C ASN A 125 16.41 13.61 19.92
N THR A 126 15.24 12.95 19.93
CA THR A 126 14.53 12.57 21.17
C THR A 126 14.77 11.12 21.58
N SER A 127 15.60 10.38 20.85
CA SER A 127 15.79 8.93 21.03
C SER A 127 14.49 8.12 20.98
N ASN A 128 13.52 8.55 20.14
CA ASN A 128 12.29 7.81 19.92
C ASN A 128 12.61 6.47 19.23
N VAL A 129 12.17 5.37 19.83
CA VAL A 129 12.43 4.01 19.34
C VAL A 129 11.80 3.71 17.98
N PHE A 130 10.79 4.47 17.56
CA PHE A 130 10.08 4.31 16.28
C PHE A 130 10.67 5.15 15.13
N SER A 131 11.78 5.86 15.35
CA SER A 131 12.40 6.73 14.33
C SER A 131 12.62 6.01 12.99
N SER A 132 13.14 4.77 13.02
CA SER A 132 13.35 3.99 11.80
C SER A 132 12.06 3.51 11.14
N CYS A 133 10.98 3.30 11.91
CA CYS A 133 9.67 2.99 11.32
C CYS A 133 9.18 4.17 10.47
N TRP A 134 9.32 5.40 10.97
CA TRP A 134 8.98 6.60 10.23
C TRP A 134 9.79 6.75 8.95
N GLN A 135 11.10 6.48 8.98
CA GLN A 135 11.92 6.56 7.77
C GLN A 135 11.47 5.57 6.70
N ILE A 136 11.17 4.32 7.08
CA ILE A 136 10.70 3.30 6.13
C ILE A 136 9.34 3.69 5.57
N CYS A 137 8.43 4.20 6.41
CA CYS A 137 7.16 4.77 5.96
C CYS A 137 7.38 5.90 4.94
N ALA A 138 8.36 6.78 5.15
CA ALA A 138 8.71 7.82 4.19
C ALA A 138 9.09 7.23 2.83
N SER A 139 9.94 6.19 2.80
CA SER A 139 10.32 5.53 1.55
C SER A 139 9.12 4.94 0.79
N TYR A 140 8.17 4.33 1.49
CA TYR A 140 6.95 3.79 0.88
C TYR A 140 6.00 4.87 0.37
N PHE A 141 5.85 5.99 1.09
CA PHE A 141 5.07 7.12 0.59
C PHE A 141 5.72 7.77 -0.64
N LEU A 142 7.05 7.86 -0.71
CA LEU A 142 7.75 8.26 -1.93
C LEU A 142 7.49 7.27 -3.08
N ALA A 143 7.47 5.97 -2.79
CA ALA A 143 7.12 4.95 -3.76
C ALA A 143 5.70 5.14 -4.31
N ASP A 144 4.70 5.37 -3.42
CA ASP A 144 3.30 5.60 -3.80
C ASP A 144 3.17 6.85 -4.70
N ALA A 145 3.93 7.90 -4.40
CA ALA A 145 3.97 9.11 -5.21
C ALA A 145 4.49 8.85 -6.63
N ILE A 146 5.63 8.17 -6.75
CA ILE A 146 6.22 7.79 -8.06
C ILE A 146 5.23 6.93 -8.84
N TYR A 147 4.64 5.94 -8.18
CA TYR A 147 3.68 5.02 -8.78
C TYR A 147 2.44 5.75 -9.32
N SER A 148 1.92 6.69 -8.54
CA SER A 148 0.79 7.54 -8.93
C SER A 148 1.12 8.46 -10.11
N LEU A 149 2.33 9.01 -10.17
CA LEU A 149 2.80 9.84 -11.29
C LEU A 149 2.98 9.04 -12.59
N ASN A 150 3.05 7.71 -12.50
CA ASN A 150 2.97 6.80 -13.66
C ASN A 150 1.52 6.32 -13.92
N LEU A 151 0.53 7.03 -13.38
CA LEU A 151 -0.91 6.74 -13.51
C LEU A 151 -1.26 5.28 -13.16
N SER A 152 -0.64 4.76 -12.11
CA SER A 152 -0.89 3.42 -11.60
C SER A 152 -1.31 3.51 -10.14
N ALA A 153 -2.33 2.75 -9.74
CA ALA A 153 -2.81 2.73 -8.36
C ALA A 153 -1.94 1.82 -7.49
N PRO A 154 -1.41 2.28 -6.34
CA PRO A 154 -0.52 1.46 -5.52
C PRO A 154 -1.08 0.07 -5.22
N ASN A 155 -0.29 -0.96 -5.51
CA ASN A 155 -0.59 -2.35 -5.20
C ASN A 155 0.67 -3.04 -4.67
N PRO A 156 0.77 -3.33 -3.37
CA PRO A 156 2.01 -3.79 -2.75
C PRO A 156 2.52 -5.11 -3.33
N THR A 157 1.63 -5.95 -3.87
CA THR A 157 1.98 -7.24 -4.45
C THR A 157 2.79 -7.11 -5.75
N HIS A 158 2.54 -6.05 -6.53
CA HIS A 158 3.13 -5.86 -7.86
C HIS A 158 4.07 -4.67 -7.95
N MET A 159 4.09 -3.83 -6.92
CA MET A 159 4.68 -2.49 -7.00
C MET A 159 6.16 -2.52 -7.40
N LEU A 160 6.98 -3.35 -6.76
CA LEU A 160 8.41 -3.39 -7.05
C LEU A 160 8.70 -3.92 -8.47
N ASP A 161 8.07 -5.03 -8.86
CA ASP A 161 8.17 -5.58 -10.22
C ASP A 161 7.73 -4.55 -11.29
N MET A 162 6.65 -3.81 -11.05
CA MET A 162 6.18 -2.77 -11.96
C MET A 162 7.10 -1.55 -12.00
N MET A 163 7.61 -1.09 -10.86
CA MET A 163 8.55 0.03 -10.78
C MET A 163 9.83 -0.24 -11.60
N ARG A 164 10.33 -1.48 -11.61
CA ARG A 164 11.48 -1.88 -12.44
C ARG A 164 11.21 -1.75 -13.95
N LYS A 165 9.95 -1.75 -14.38
CA LYS A 165 9.51 -1.68 -15.78
C LYS A 165 9.13 -0.28 -16.23
N PHE A 166 9.07 0.70 -15.31
CA PHE A 166 8.74 2.06 -15.67
C PHE A 166 9.79 2.69 -16.59
N LYS A 167 9.32 3.53 -17.52
CA LYS A 167 10.21 4.25 -18.44
C LYS A 167 11.09 5.22 -17.65
N LYS A 168 12.37 5.32 -18.01
CA LYS A 168 13.29 6.27 -17.39
C LYS A 168 12.82 7.71 -17.65
N ASN A 169 12.72 8.50 -16.59
CA ASN A 169 12.48 9.94 -16.60
C ASN A 169 12.94 10.53 -15.26
N GLN A 170 12.92 11.86 -15.13
CA GLN A 170 13.41 12.56 -13.93
C GLN A 170 12.69 12.15 -12.64
N ILE A 171 11.41 11.75 -12.70
CA ILE A 171 10.66 11.26 -11.53
C ILE A 171 11.09 9.83 -11.19
N ASN A 172 11.14 8.95 -12.20
CA ASN A 172 11.42 7.52 -12.03
C ASN A 172 12.88 7.24 -11.67
N GLU A 173 13.80 8.18 -11.86
CA GLU A 173 15.16 8.10 -11.31
C GLU A 173 15.17 7.98 -9.77
N HIS A 174 14.15 8.50 -9.07
CA HIS A 174 14.04 8.39 -7.61
C HIS A 174 13.60 7.01 -7.11
N ILE A 175 13.32 6.04 -8.00
CA ILE A 175 13.09 4.64 -7.63
C ILE A 175 14.34 4.05 -6.96
N SER A 176 15.54 4.48 -7.35
CA SER A 176 16.78 4.03 -6.69
C SER A 176 16.84 4.49 -5.24
N THR A 177 16.37 5.71 -4.92
CA THR A 177 16.24 6.19 -3.54
C THR A 177 15.30 5.29 -2.74
N VAL A 178 14.11 4.97 -3.30
CA VAL A 178 13.14 4.10 -2.63
C VAL A 178 13.77 2.74 -2.32
N THR A 179 14.33 2.08 -3.33
CA THR A 179 14.87 0.72 -3.17
C THR A 179 16.05 0.67 -2.19
N GLN A 180 16.98 1.63 -2.27
CA GLN A 180 18.10 1.77 -1.33
C GLN A 180 17.64 2.03 0.11
N THR A 181 16.66 2.92 0.31
CA THR A 181 16.22 3.33 1.65
C THR A 181 15.24 2.36 2.30
N VAL A 182 14.61 1.49 1.50
CA VAL A 182 13.89 0.30 1.99
C VAL A 182 14.86 -0.84 2.32
N GLY A 183 15.97 -0.98 1.58
CA GLY A 183 16.99 -2.01 1.80
C GLY A 183 16.65 -3.36 1.15
N ILE A 184 15.99 -3.34 -0.02
CA ILE A 184 15.50 -4.57 -0.69
C ILE A 184 16.61 -5.56 -1.07
N GLU A 185 17.86 -5.10 -1.09
CA GLU A 185 19.06 -5.90 -1.34
C GLU A 185 19.43 -6.83 -0.18
N ARG A 186 18.93 -6.57 1.03
CA ARG A 186 19.17 -7.42 2.22
C ARG A 186 18.32 -8.69 2.23
N ALA A 187 17.39 -8.82 1.28
CA ALA A 187 16.43 -9.92 1.24
C ALA A 187 17.12 -11.28 1.14
N THR A 188 17.03 -12.05 2.23
CA THR A 188 17.48 -13.45 2.31
C THR A 188 16.37 -14.32 2.86
N LEU A 189 16.35 -15.61 2.53
CA LEU A 189 15.31 -16.53 3.04
C LEU A 189 15.20 -16.53 4.58
N PRO A 190 16.29 -16.58 5.37
CA PRO A 190 16.18 -16.54 6.84
C PRO A 190 15.69 -15.20 7.39
N LEU A 191 15.97 -14.09 6.69
CA LEU A 191 15.42 -12.79 7.07
C LEU A 191 13.92 -12.73 6.78
N LEU A 192 13.51 -13.12 5.58
CA LEU A 192 12.11 -13.13 5.17
C LEU A 192 11.25 -14.03 6.07
N ASP A 193 11.71 -15.22 6.45
CA ASP A 193 10.97 -16.09 7.38
C ASP A 193 10.64 -15.38 8.71
N ARG A 194 11.59 -14.61 9.25
CA ARG A 194 11.37 -13.82 10.48
C ARG A 194 10.45 -12.62 10.24
N MET A 195 10.67 -11.89 9.15
CA MET A 195 9.82 -10.75 8.78
C MET A 195 8.37 -11.17 8.58
N ILE A 196 8.10 -12.29 7.89
CA ILE A 196 6.75 -12.82 7.66
C ILE A 196 6.02 -13.05 8.98
N LYS A 197 6.67 -13.73 9.93
CA LYS A 197 6.09 -14.00 11.27
C LYS A 197 5.75 -12.70 12.01
N SER A 198 6.66 -11.72 11.99
CA SER A 198 6.44 -10.44 12.65
C SER A 198 5.39 -9.57 11.95
N THR A 199 5.35 -9.56 10.62
CA THR A 199 4.32 -8.86 9.83
C THR A 199 2.94 -9.45 10.05
N ILE A 200 2.82 -10.78 10.08
CA ILE A 200 1.58 -11.48 10.43
C ILE A 200 1.13 -11.10 11.84
N GLY A 201 2.01 -11.21 12.85
CA GLY A 201 1.68 -10.86 14.22
C GLY A 201 1.30 -9.39 14.40
N PHE A 202 1.93 -8.49 13.64
CA PHE A 202 1.58 -7.07 13.65
C PHE A 202 0.22 -6.80 12.98
N SER A 203 -0.03 -7.43 11.82
CA SER A 203 -1.30 -7.40 11.10
C SER A 203 -2.46 -7.90 11.96
N ASP A 204 -2.32 -9.06 12.60
CA ASP A 204 -3.37 -9.62 13.46
C ASP A 204 -3.70 -8.70 14.64
N LYS A 205 -2.70 -8.00 15.18
CA LYS A 205 -2.90 -7.04 16.29
C LYS A 205 -3.63 -5.77 15.84
N VAL A 206 -3.33 -5.25 14.66
CA VAL A 206 -3.85 -3.97 14.17
C VAL A 206 -5.18 -4.13 13.42
N GLU A 207 -5.30 -5.13 12.55
CA GLU A 207 -6.37 -5.24 11.56
C GLU A 207 -7.52 -6.12 12.01
N GLN A 208 -7.23 -7.19 12.75
CA GLN A 208 -8.23 -8.11 13.32
C GLN A 208 -9.21 -8.69 12.27
N ASN A 209 -8.77 -8.88 11.02
CA ASN A 209 -9.63 -9.19 9.88
C ASN A 209 -9.15 -10.38 9.01
N ASN A 210 -8.31 -11.28 9.53
CA ASN A 210 -7.71 -12.43 8.82
C ASN A 210 -6.69 -12.09 7.70
N HIS A 211 -6.19 -10.85 7.63
CA HIS A 211 -5.21 -10.46 6.60
C HIS A 211 -3.90 -11.26 6.65
N SER A 212 -3.56 -11.82 7.82
CA SER A 212 -2.46 -12.77 8.01
C SER A 212 -2.45 -13.93 7.00
N LYS A 213 -3.61 -14.45 6.60
CA LYS A 213 -3.70 -15.54 5.62
C LYS A 213 -3.27 -15.11 4.21
N ILE A 214 -3.67 -13.91 3.80
CA ILE A 214 -3.28 -13.33 2.50
C ILE A 214 -1.79 -12.98 2.51
N ILE A 215 -1.28 -12.44 3.62
CA ILE A 215 0.14 -12.15 3.80
C ILE A 215 0.96 -13.42 3.60
N GLN A 216 0.59 -14.51 4.28
CA GLN A 216 1.26 -15.80 4.13
C GLN A 216 1.22 -16.31 2.67
N GLN A 217 0.04 -16.32 2.03
CA GLN A 217 -0.10 -16.80 0.65
C GLN A 217 0.76 -16.02 -0.34
N LYS A 218 0.81 -14.69 -0.22
CA LYS A 218 1.63 -13.83 -1.10
C LYS A 218 3.12 -14.05 -0.84
N SER A 219 3.53 -14.14 0.42
CA SER A 219 4.92 -14.44 0.78
C SER A 219 5.39 -15.81 0.28
N ASP A 220 4.57 -16.86 0.42
CA ASP A 220 4.87 -18.20 -0.09
C ASP A 220 5.06 -18.19 -1.61
N TYR A 221 4.21 -17.44 -2.32
CA TYR A 221 4.33 -17.27 -3.76
C TYR A 221 5.64 -16.58 -4.15
N PHE A 222 6.01 -15.48 -3.50
CA PHE A 222 7.27 -14.79 -3.81
C PHE A 222 8.48 -15.69 -3.56
N ILE A 223 8.50 -16.40 -2.43
CA ILE A 223 9.60 -17.32 -2.08
C ILE A 223 9.71 -18.44 -3.10
N LYS A 224 8.59 -19.10 -3.43
CA LYS A 224 8.54 -20.19 -4.42
C LYS A 224 9.06 -19.75 -5.79
N ASN A 225 8.83 -18.49 -6.17
CA ASN A 225 9.24 -17.92 -7.44
C ASN A 225 10.58 -17.15 -7.38
N SER A 226 11.35 -17.28 -6.29
CA SER A 226 12.65 -16.61 -6.10
C SER A 226 12.58 -15.06 -6.16
N MET A 227 11.43 -14.47 -5.87
CA MET A 227 11.19 -13.03 -5.88
C MET A 227 11.46 -12.42 -4.49
N LEU A 228 12.66 -12.63 -3.95
CA LEU A 228 12.96 -12.31 -2.54
C LEU A 228 12.86 -10.81 -2.23
N SER A 229 13.37 -9.95 -3.11
CA SER A 229 13.27 -8.49 -2.93
C SER A 229 11.82 -8.00 -3.03
N ASP A 230 10.98 -8.64 -3.84
CA ASP A 230 9.56 -8.31 -3.96
C ASP A 230 8.80 -8.76 -2.70
N CYS A 231 9.13 -9.93 -2.14
CA CYS A 231 8.63 -10.34 -0.83
C CYS A 231 9.00 -9.34 0.27
N TYR A 232 10.28 -8.93 0.30
CA TYR A 232 10.77 -7.95 1.27
C TYR A 232 10.01 -6.63 1.16
N PHE A 233 9.89 -6.10 -0.06
CA PHE A 233 9.18 -4.86 -0.32
C PHE A 233 7.69 -4.96 0.04
N TYR A 234 7.04 -6.06 -0.31
CA TYR A 234 5.64 -6.34 0.04
C TYR A 234 5.43 -6.31 1.57
N LEU A 235 6.25 -7.03 2.34
CA LEU A 235 6.13 -7.10 3.80
C LEU A 235 6.29 -5.73 4.45
N GLY A 236 7.32 -4.96 4.07
CA GLY A 236 7.51 -3.61 4.59
C GLY A 236 6.36 -2.66 4.24
N TYR A 237 5.72 -2.83 3.06
CA TYR A 237 4.54 -2.03 2.69
C TYR A 237 3.35 -2.35 3.60
N ILE A 238 3.07 -3.64 3.84
CA ILE A 238 2.00 -4.07 4.75
C ILE A 238 2.23 -3.51 6.17
N ASN A 239 3.49 -3.54 6.63
CA ASN A 239 3.84 -2.97 7.92
C ASN A 239 3.64 -1.46 7.94
N ARG A 240 3.95 -0.73 6.85
CA ARG A 240 3.66 0.70 6.73
C ARG A 240 2.17 0.98 6.87
N ASP A 241 1.33 0.24 6.13
CA ASP A 241 -0.12 0.45 6.15
C ASP A 241 -0.68 0.24 7.57
N ASN A 242 -0.20 -0.78 8.28
CA ASN A 242 -0.61 -1.05 9.65
C ASN A 242 -0.02 -0.08 10.67
N PHE A 243 1.21 0.39 10.45
CA PHE A 243 1.82 1.43 11.26
C PHE A 243 1.03 2.75 11.12
N GLU A 244 0.63 3.11 9.91
CA GLU A 244 -0.18 4.32 9.65
C GLU A 244 -1.51 4.29 10.41
N LYS A 245 -2.18 3.13 10.49
CA LYS A 245 -3.44 2.95 11.24
C LYS A 245 -3.31 3.25 12.74
N ILE A 246 -2.11 3.07 13.32
CA ILE A 246 -1.87 3.25 14.76
C ILE A 246 -0.93 4.41 15.09
N LYS A 247 -0.53 5.20 14.08
CA LYS A 247 0.55 6.19 14.18
C LYS A 247 0.36 7.24 15.28
N ASP A 248 -0.89 7.63 15.56
CA ASP A 248 -1.21 8.63 16.59
C ASP A 248 -1.19 8.07 18.02
N LYS A 249 -1.12 6.73 18.15
CA LYS A 249 -1.11 6.02 19.44
C LYS A 249 0.19 5.26 19.68
N ILE A 250 1.10 5.21 18.71
CA ILE A 250 2.28 4.33 18.74
C ILE A 250 3.21 4.63 19.91
N ASP A 251 3.39 5.90 20.27
CA ASP A 251 4.25 6.31 21.39
C ASP A 251 3.73 5.85 22.76
N HIS A 252 2.43 5.51 22.86
CA HIS A 252 1.83 4.92 24.06
C HIS A 252 1.96 3.38 24.10
N GLN A 253 2.58 2.78 23.08
CA GLN A 253 2.76 1.33 22.95
C GLN A 253 4.22 0.98 22.63
N PRO A 254 5.19 1.41 23.47
CA PRO A 254 6.62 1.27 23.19
C PRO A 254 7.05 -0.17 22.92
N ASP A 255 6.40 -1.15 23.57
CA ASP A 255 6.69 -2.59 23.40
C ASP A 255 6.47 -3.08 21.96
N LEU A 256 5.67 -2.38 21.15
CA LEU A 256 5.50 -2.71 19.73
C LEU A 256 6.82 -2.65 18.96
N ILE A 257 7.82 -1.90 19.44
CA ILE A 257 9.11 -1.86 18.77
C ILE A 257 9.76 -3.24 18.66
N HIS A 258 9.50 -4.15 19.60
CA HIS A 258 10.04 -5.51 19.53
C HIS A 258 9.52 -6.30 18.33
N ILE A 259 8.27 -6.06 17.94
CA ILE A 259 7.67 -6.64 16.73
C ILE A 259 8.17 -5.88 15.50
N LEU A 260 8.08 -4.54 15.54
CA LEU A 260 8.39 -3.68 14.40
C LEU A 260 9.85 -3.73 13.98
N ARG A 261 10.78 -3.94 14.92
CA ARG A 261 12.21 -4.08 14.61
C ARG A 261 12.47 -5.22 13.63
N VAL A 262 11.75 -6.33 13.79
CA VAL A 262 11.86 -7.49 12.89
C VAL A 262 10.98 -7.30 11.66
N ALA A 263 9.76 -6.81 11.83
CA ALA A 263 8.81 -6.63 10.73
C ALA A 263 9.37 -5.69 9.64
N PHE A 264 9.96 -4.57 10.06
CA PHE A 264 10.56 -3.59 9.16
C PHE A 264 12.05 -3.82 8.87
N ASP A 265 12.69 -4.82 9.48
CA ASP A 265 14.15 -5.03 9.39
C ASP A 265 14.95 -3.75 9.73
N ILE A 266 14.73 -3.24 10.95
CA ILE A 266 15.26 -1.95 11.39
C ILE A 266 16.71 -2.08 11.87
N GLU A 267 17.56 -1.21 11.32
CA GLU A 267 18.92 -0.95 11.79
C GLU A 267 18.95 0.16 12.86
N ALA A 268 19.93 0.10 13.77
CA ALA A 268 20.04 0.99 14.93
C ALA A 268 21.01 2.17 14.73
N ASP A 269 21.57 2.34 13.53
CA ASP A 269 22.53 3.42 13.25
C ASP A 269 21.80 4.74 12.96
N SER A 270 21.84 5.67 13.91
CA SER A 270 21.22 6.99 13.80
C SER A 270 21.81 7.86 12.69
N ASN A 271 23.11 7.71 12.38
CA ASN A 271 23.75 8.49 11.32
C ASN A 271 23.27 8.02 9.95
N LEU A 272 23.19 6.70 9.75
CA LEU A 272 22.61 6.13 8.53
C LEU A 272 21.15 6.54 8.37
N LEU A 273 20.38 6.48 9.46
CA LEU A 273 18.97 6.87 9.46
C LEU A 273 18.77 8.34 9.07
N GLU A 274 19.60 9.24 9.60
CA GLU A 274 19.56 10.66 9.24
C GLU A 274 19.91 10.89 7.76
N GLN A 275 20.92 10.18 7.24
CA GLN A 275 21.31 10.25 5.84
C GLN A 275 20.20 9.76 4.91
N GLN A 276 19.54 8.65 5.26
CA GLN A 276 18.41 8.12 4.49
C GLN A 276 17.23 9.10 4.49
N ALA A 277 16.86 9.68 5.65
CA ALA A 277 15.81 10.68 5.74
C ALA A 277 16.11 11.91 4.86
N LYS A 278 17.37 12.39 4.86
CA LYS A 278 17.82 13.50 3.99
C LYS A 278 17.72 13.14 2.50
N LEU A 279 18.08 11.90 2.12
CA LEU A 279 18.00 11.43 0.74
C LEU A 279 16.55 11.35 0.24
N ILE A 280 15.65 10.83 1.07
CA ILE A 280 14.21 10.75 0.78
C ILE A 280 13.64 12.16 0.65
N GLN A 281 13.91 13.04 1.63
CA GLN A 281 13.43 14.42 1.60
C GLN A 281 13.89 15.17 0.34
N LYS A 282 15.17 15.02 -0.05
CA LYS A 282 15.69 15.59 -1.29
C LYS A 282 14.91 15.08 -2.50
N SER A 283 14.65 13.78 -2.57
CA SER A 283 13.86 13.16 -3.64
C SER A 283 12.43 13.70 -3.68
N CYS A 284 11.76 13.81 -2.53
CA CYS A 284 10.43 14.39 -2.44
C CYS A 284 10.39 15.84 -2.95
N ASN A 285 11.33 16.68 -2.53
CA ASN A 285 11.40 18.08 -2.96
C ASN A 285 11.65 18.21 -4.46
N THR A 286 12.54 17.38 -5.02
CA THR A 286 12.76 17.33 -6.47
C THR A 286 11.48 16.93 -7.21
N VAL A 287 10.83 15.83 -6.81
CA VAL A 287 9.58 15.37 -7.44
C VAL A 287 8.47 16.43 -7.30
N LEU A 288 8.29 17.05 -6.13
CA LEU A 288 7.32 18.13 -5.92
C LEU A 288 7.55 19.31 -6.85
N SER A 289 8.81 19.71 -7.07
CA SER A 289 9.14 20.80 -8.00
C SER A 289 8.75 20.47 -9.44
N LEU A 290 9.01 19.24 -9.89
CA LEU A 290 8.64 18.76 -11.23
C LEU A 290 7.12 18.69 -11.43
N VAL A 291 6.38 18.26 -10.39
CA VAL A 291 4.92 18.14 -10.44
C VAL A 291 4.23 19.49 -10.32
N SER A 292 4.86 20.48 -9.69
CA SER A 292 4.32 21.84 -9.52
C SER A 292 4.66 22.78 -10.68
N GLY A 293 5.76 22.51 -11.40
CA GLY A 293 6.16 23.25 -12.59
C GLY A 293 5.55 22.76 -13.90
N ALA A 294 4.87 21.61 -13.89
CA ALA A 294 4.12 21.02 -15.01
C ALA A 294 2.61 21.23 -14.84
#